data_AF-A0AA48M6D2-F1
#
_entry.id   AF-A0AA48M6D2-F1
#
_cell.length_a   1.000
_cell.length_b   1.000
_cell.length_c   1.000
_cell.angle_alpha   90.00
_cell.angle_beta   90.00
_cell.angle_gamma   90.00
#
_symmetry.space_group_name_H-M   'P 1'
#
loop_
_entity.id
_entity.type
_entity.pdbx_description
1 polymer ?
#
loop_
_entity_poly.entity_id
_entity_poly.type
_entity_poly.pdbx_seq_one_letter_code
_entity_poly.pdbx_strand_id
1 'polypeptide(L)'
;MERDGQAAKGEQELLRLYILFGLLFRAVMADWERMRQVPLKLSYHWLFEELSRWAERQHHRLRRHLRQRGCVLLSARREQGVYVVQYRLRGYVREAVYFIEVLRAECQELVRLWIMQQHVLRQDPGAMGPERHARQIGREEEGEKAT
;
A
#
# COMPACT_ATOMS: atom_id res chain seq x y z
N MET A 1 33.24 1.18 3.75
CA MET A 1 32.49 0.57 4.87
C MET A 1 31.12 1.21 5.11
N GLU A 2 30.90 2.52 4.91
CA GLU A 2 29.59 3.15 5.18
C GLU A 2 28.46 2.80 4.18
N ARG A 3 28.78 2.53 2.91
CA ARG A 3 27.79 2.18 1.88
C ARG A 3 27.06 0.86 2.15
N ASP A 4 27.74 -0.12 2.75
CA ASP A 4 27.16 -1.43 3.04
C ASP A 4 26.17 -1.38 4.22
N GLY A 5 26.43 -0.50 5.21
CA GLY A 5 25.51 -0.27 6.34
C GLY A 5 24.21 0.43 5.92
N GLN A 6 24.29 1.39 4.98
CA GLN A 6 23.12 2.09 4.45
C GLN A 6 22.23 1.15 3.62
N ALA A 7 22.84 0.29 2.80
CA ALA A 7 22.13 -0.70 1.99
C ALA A 7 21.42 -1.74 2.87
N ALA A 8 22.08 -2.23 3.93
CA ALA A 8 21.49 -3.18 4.87
C ALA A 8 20.28 -2.57 5.62
N LYS A 9 20.36 -1.30 6.04
CA LYS A 9 19.22 -0.59 6.65
C LYS A 9 18.04 -0.48 5.68
N GLY A 10 18.31 -0.13 4.42
CA GLY A 10 17.26 -0.04 3.40
C GLY A 10 16.58 -1.37 3.10
N GLU A 11 17.33 -2.48 3.12
CA GLU A 11 16.79 -3.83 2.93
C GLU A 11 15.94 -4.29 4.14
N GLN A 12 16.40 -4.00 5.36
CA GLN A 12 15.63 -4.28 6.58
C GLN A 12 14.32 -3.50 6.63
N GLU A 13 14.33 -2.23 6.21
CA GLU A 13 13.12 -1.42 6.18
C GLU A 13 12.10 -1.94 5.15
N LEU A 14 12.56 -2.34 3.97
CA LEU A 14 11.68 -2.96 2.96
C LEU A 14 11.06 -4.28 3.45
N LEU A 15 11.83 -5.09 4.16
CA LEU A 15 11.34 -6.33 4.78
C LEU A 15 10.30 -6.02 5.87
N ARG A 16 10.59 -5.04 6.74
CA ARG A 16 9.66 -4.59 7.78
C ARG A 16 8.35 -4.11 7.18
N LEU A 17 8.39 -3.22 6.18
CA LEU A 17 7.19 -2.77 5.47
C LEU A 17 6.42 -3.93 4.84
N TYR A 18 7.11 -4.88 4.21
CA TYR A 18 6.49 -6.06 3.63
C TYR A 18 5.71 -6.88 4.68
N ILE A 19 6.31 -7.08 5.85
CA ILE A 19 5.67 -7.75 7.00
C ILE A 19 4.46 -6.96 7.48
N LEU A 20 4.61 -5.66 7.69
CA LEU A 20 3.54 -4.77 8.17
C LEU A 20 2.31 -4.82 7.26
N PHE A 21 2.49 -4.67 5.94
CA PHE A 21 1.35 -4.74 5.02
C PHE A 21 0.68 -6.12 5.00
N GLY A 22 1.45 -7.21 5.16
CA GLY A 22 0.90 -8.55 5.27
C GLY A 22 0.16 -8.81 6.59
N LEU A 23 0.61 -8.20 7.68
CA LEU A 23 -0.10 -8.23 8.98
C LEU A 23 -1.37 -7.38 8.93
N LEU A 24 -1.27 -6.16 8.39
CA LEU A 24 -2.39 -5.25 8.27
C LEU A 24 -3.51 -5.87 7.43
N PHE A 25 -3.21 -6.43 6.26
CA PHE A 25 -4.19 -7.12 5.43
C PHE A 25 -4.96 -8.20 6.21
N ARG A 26 -4.23 -9.09 6.90
CA ARG A 26 -4.84 -10.17 7.70
C ARG A 26 -5.67 -9.64 8.87
N ALA A 27 -5.18 -8.61 9.55
CA ALA A 27 -5.90 -7.98 10.67
C ALA A 27 -7.21 -7.34 10.20
N VAL A 28 -7.18 -6.58 9.10
CA VAL A 28 -8.36 -5.94 8.51
C VAL A 28 -9.40 -6.98 8.09
N MET A 29 -8.98 -8.09 7.47
CA MET A 29 -9.89 -9.18 7.11
C MET A 29 -10.52 -9.85 8.34
N ALA A 30 -9.74 -10.09 9.39
CA ALA A 30 -10.24 -10.68 10.64
C ALA A 30 -11.19 -9.73 11.38
N ASP A 31 -10.89 -8.43 11.43
CA ASP A 31 -11.73 -7.43 12.08
C ASP A 31 -13.03 -7.20 11.30
N TRP A 32 -12.98 -7.25 9.97
CA TRP A 32 -14.18 -7.22 9.13
C TRP A 32 -15.11 -8.39 9.43
N GLU A 33 -14.58 -9.61 9.50
CA GLU A 33 -15.38 -10.80 9.81
C GLU A 33 -16.05 -10.70 11.19
N ARG A 34 -15.32 -10.19 12.19
CA ARG A 34 -15.85 -9.92 13.53
C ARG A 34 -16.94 -8.86 13.52
N MET A 35 -16.74 -7.74 12.82
CA MET A 35 -17.75 -6.68 12.74
C MET A 35 -19.01 -7.13 12.01
N ARG A 36 -18.90 -7.97 10.98
CA ARG A 36 -20.06 -8.53 10.29
C ARG A 36 -20.96 -9.36 11.22
N GLN A 37 -20.40 -9.94 12.28
CA GLN A 37 -21.15 -10.66 13.31
C GLN A 37 -21.87 -9.73 14.29
N VAL A 38 -21.44 -8.46 14.40
CA VAL A 38 -22.10 -7.46 15.25
C VAL A 38 -23.19 -6.76 14.43
N PRO A 39 -24.46 -6.85 14.80
CA PRO A 39 -25.56 -6.23 14.07
C PRO A 39 -25.60 -4.72 14.33
N LEU A 40 -24.68 -3.98 13.72
CA LEU A 40 -24.68 -2.52 13.71
C LEU A 40 -25.47 -2.02 12.49
N LYS A 41 -26.21 -0.92 12.64
CA LYS A 41 -26.90 -0.22 11.52
C LYS A 41 -25.92 0.47 10.55
N LEU A 42 -24.62 0.46 10.83
CA LEU A 42 -23.58 1.13 10.04
C LEU A 42 -22.85 0.14 9.14
N SER A 43 -22.79 0.42 7.84
CA SER A 43 -22.02 -0.36 6.88
C SER A 43 -20.59 0.20 6.75
N TYR A 44 -19.66 -0.37 7.52
CA TYR A 44 -18.22 -0.10 7.37
C TYR A 44 -17.58 -0.91 6.23
N HIS A 45 -18.38 -1.64 5.45
CA HIS A 45 -17.90 -2.60 4.45
C HIS A 45 -16.89 -1.99 3.48
N TRP A 46 -17.22 -0.83 2.91
CA TRP A 46 -16.38 -0.15 1.94
C TRP A 46 -15.00 0.21 2.52
N LEU A 47 -14.95 0.60 3.80
CA LEU A 47 -13.71 0.99 4.48
C LEU A 47 -12.78 -0.21 4.61
N PHE A 48 -13.29 -1.34 5.11
CA PHE A 48 -12.52 -2.58 5.26
C PHE A 48 -12.08 -3.14 3.90
N GLU A 49 -12.93 -3.04 2.89
CA GLU A 49 -12.62 -3.50 1.55
C GLU A 49 -11.53 -2.64 0.89
N GLU A 50 -11.62 -1.31 0.97
CA GLU A 50 -10.61 -0.42 0.37
C GLU A 50 -9.27 -0.54 1.09
N LEU A 51 -9.27 -0.58 2.42
CA LEU A 51 -8.06 -0.72 3.23
C LEU A 51 -7.39 -2.09 2.99
N SER A 52 -8.15 -3.17 2.95
CA SER A 52 -7.61 -4.51 2.66
C SER A 52 -6.99 -4.58 1.27
N ARG A 53 -7.69 -4.09 0.23
CA ARG A 53 -7.17 -4.00 -1.14
C ARG A 53 -5.91 -3.13 -1.23
N TRP A 54 -5.86 -2.01 -0.50
CA TRP A 54 -4.66 -1.18 -0.44
C TRP A 54 -3.49 -1.94 0.18
N ALA A 55 -3.68 -2.55 1.36
CA ALA A 55 -2.64 -3.28 2.06
C ALA A 55 -2.11 -4.47 1.24
N GLU A 56 -3.01 -5.24 0.62
CA GLU A 56 -2.67 -6.37 -0.25
C GLU A 56 -1.83 -5.92 -1.46
N ARG A 57 -2.21 -4.83 -2.12
CA ARG A 57 -1.44 -4.28 -3.26
C ARG A 57 -0.04 -3.87 -2.84
N GLN A 58 0.11 -3.19 -1.71
CA GLN A 58 1.44 -2.81 -1.20
C GLN A 58 2.27 -4.04 -0.82
N HIS A 59 1.65 -5.03 -0.16
CA HIS A 59 2.30 -6.29 0.18
C HIS A 59 2.83 -7.01 -1.08
N HIS A 60 2.03 -7.10 -2.14
CA HIS A 60 2.45 -7.71 -3.40
C HIS A 60 3.56 -6.92 -4.12
N ARG A 61 3.48 -5.58 -4.13
CA ARG A 61 4.54 -4.73 -4.70
C ARG A 61 5.86 -4.95 -3.98
N LEU A 62 5.85 -4.94 -2.65
CA LEU A 62 7.04 -5.17 -1.83
C LEU A 62 7.58 -6.59 -1.99
N ARG A 63 6.72 -7.60 -2.09
CA ARG A 63 7.13 -8.98 -2.37
C ARG A 63 7.92 -9.09 -3.67
N ARG A 64 7.44 -8.43 -4.74
CA ARG A 64 8.13 -8.42 -6.04
C ARG A 64 9.48 -7.71 -5.93
N HIS A 65 9.52 -6.55 -5.26
CA HIS A 65 10.73 -5.77 -5.06
C HIS A 65 11.79 -6.53 -4.24
N LEU A 66 11.38 -7.19 -3.15
CA LEU A 66 12.28 -8.03 -2.34
C LEU A 66 12.84 -9.19 -3.15
N ARG A 67 12.00 -9.87 -3.96
CA ARG A 67 12.46 -10.96 -4.83
C ARG A 67 13.49 -10.51 -5.86
N GLN A 68 13.29 -9.35 -6.48
CA GLN A 68 14.26 -8.77 -7.42
C GLN A 68 15.62 -8.50 -6.76
N ARG A 69 15.64 -8.28 -5.44
CA ARG A 69 16.86 -8.10 -4.64
C ARG A 69 17.42 -9.40 -4.06
N GLY A 70 16.88 -10.56 -4.45
CA GLY A 70 17.28 -11.86 -3.91
C GLY A 70 16.86 -12.07 -2.46
N CYS A 71 15.82 -11.35 -1.99
CA CYS A 71 15.22 -11.50 -0.68
C CYS A 71 13.90 -12.31 -0.76
N VAL A 72 13.83 -13.41 -0.02
CA VAL A 72 12.66 -14.30 0.00
C VAL A 72 12.30 -14.65 1.43
N LEU A 73 11.03 -14.42 1.80
CA LEU A 73 10.49 -14.87 3.08
C LEU A 73 10.41 -16.40 3.08
N LEU A 74 10.97 -17.03 4.11
CA LEU A 74 10.93 -18.49 4.29
C LEU A 74 9.84 -18.90 5.27
N SER A 75 9.81 -18.25 6.44
CA SER A 75 8.82 -18.51 7.48
C SER A 75 8.55 -17.24 8.29
N ALA A 76 7.36 -17.17 8.87
CA ALA A 76 7.03 -16.15 9.84
C ALA A 76 6.15 -16.77 10.92
N ARG A 77 6.52 -16.59 12.17
CA ARG A 77 5.85 -17.20 13.32
C ARG A 77 5.76 -16.22 14.48
N ARG A 78 4.74 -16.42 15.30
CA ARG A 78 4.52 -15.65 16.53
C ARG A 78 4.98 -16.48 17.71
N GLU A 79 5.87 -15.94 18.53
CA GLU A 79 6.41 -16.60 19.72
C GLU A 79 6.46 -15.59 20.86
N GLN A 80 5.93 -15.89 22.04
CA GLN A 80 6.16 -15.14 23.30
C GLN A 80 6.28 -13.60 23.16
N GLY A 81 5.27 -12.94 22.59
CA GLY A 81 5.26 -11.46 22.46
C GLY A 81 6.06 -10.90 21.28
N VAL A 82 6.78 -11.73 20.54
CA VAL A 82 7.52 -11.38 19.32
C VAL A 82 6.97 -12.06 18.06
N TYR A 83 7.28 -11.45 16.93
CA TYR A 83 7.04 -11.96 15.59
C TYR A 83 8.40 -12.22 14.93
N VAL A 84 8.72 -13.49 14.74
CA VAL A 84 9.99 -13.97 14.22
C VAL A 84 9.82 -14.27 12.74
N VAL A 85 10.73 -13.71 11.94
CA VAL A 85 10.72 -13.84 10.49
C VAL A 85 12.04 -14.37 10.00
N GLN A 86 12.00 -15.52 9.33
CA GLN A 86 13.16 -16.07 8.65
C GLN A 86 13.06 -15.76 7.17
N TYR A 87 14.15 -15.25 6.62
CA TYR A 87 14.24 -14.86 5.23
C TYR A 87 15.60 -15.21 4.66
N ARG A 88 15.64 -15.48 3.36
CA ARG A 88 16.87 -15.66 2.60
C ARG A 88 17.19 -14.36 1.91
N LEU A 89 18.42 -13.87 2.05
CA LEU A 89 18.95 -12.70 1.36
C LEU A 89 20.27 -13.06 0.68
N ARG A 90 20.29 -13.02 -0.65
CA ARG A 90 21.50 -13.29 -1.46
C ARG A 90 22.20 -14.60 -1.07
N GLY A 91 21.41 -15.65 -0.81
CA GLY A 91 21.90 -16.98 -0.43
C GLY A 91 22.00 -17.24 1.08
N TYR A 92 22.04 -16.19 1.91
CA TYR A 92 22.17 -16.33 3.37
C TYR A 92 20.81 -16.34 4.04
N VAL A 93 20.61 -17.28 4.97
CA VAL A 93 19.42 -17.27 5.84
C VAL A 93 19.65 -16.31 6.99
N ARG A 94 18.69 -15.44 7.24
CA ARG A 94 18.68 -14.44 8.31
C ARG A 94 17.37 -14.52 9.08
N GLU A 95 17.43 -14.04 10.30
CA GLU A 95 16.28 -13.92 11.18
C GLU A 95 16.11 -12.46 11.58
N ALA A 96 14.86 -11.99 11.56
CA ALA A 96 14.45 -10.69 12.08
C ALA A 96 13.37 -10.91 13.13
N VAL A 97 13.53 -10.27 14.28
CA VAL A 97 12.62 -10.38 15.42
C VAL A 97 12.00 -9.01 15.68
N TYR A 98 10.68 -8.99 15.77
CA TYR A 98 9.91 -7.77 16.00
C TYR A 98 9.01 -7.92 17.21
N PHE A 99 8.94 -6.91 18.07
CA PHE A 99 7.94 -6.90 19.13
C PHE A 99 6.55 -6.71 18.53
N ILE A 100 5.59 -7.54 18.96
CA ILE A 100 4.22 -7.50 18.41
C ILE A 100 3.54 -6.15 18.70
N GLU A 101 3.82 -5.57 19.86
CA GLU A 101 3.28 -4.27 20.28
C GLU A 101 3.74 -3.16 19.34
N VAL A 102 5.03 -3.18 18.96
CA VAL A 102 5.61 -2.24 18.00
C VAL A 102 4.96 -2.44 16.63
N LEU A 103 4.87 -3.68 16.13
CA LEU A 103 4.21 -3.96 14.85
C LEU A 103 2.74 -3.52 14.85
N ARG A 104 2.04 -3.65 15.98
CA ARG A 104 0.67 -3.17 16.13
C ARG A 104 0.61 -1.64 16.01
N ALA A 105 1.47 -0.92 16.73
CA ALA A 105 1.54 0.54 16.65
C ALA A 105 1.86 1.01 15.23
N GLU A 106 2.78 0.33 14.54
CA GLU A 106 3.15 0.62 13.16
C GLU A 106 2.00 0.35 12.18
N CYS A 107 1.24 -0.73 12.37
CA CYS A 107 0.02 -0.96 11.61
C CYS A 107 -1.03 0.14 11.82
N GLN A 108 -1.19 0.63 13.05
CA GLN A 108 -2.10 1.76 13.34
C GLN A 108 -1.66 3.03 12.60
N GLU A 109 -0.36 3.31 12.56
CA GLU A 109 0.15 4.46 11.80
C GLU A 109 -0.05 4.29 10.29
N LEU A 110 0.13 3.08 9.74
CA LEU A 110 -0.20 2.82 8.33
C LEU A 110 -1.67 3.08 8.00
N VAL A 111 -2.59 2.71 8.90
CA VAL A 111 -4.02 3.02 8.75
C VAL A 111 -4.24 4.53 8.77
N ARG A 112 -3.61 5.25 9.71
CA ARG A 112 -3.69 6.72 9.80
C ARG A 112 -3.23 7.39 8.51
N LEU A 113 -2.08 6.97 7.96
CA LEU A 113 -1.54 7.48 6.70
C LEU A 113 -2.48 7.20 5.52
N TRP A 114 -3.07 6.01 5.47
CA TRP A 114 -4.05 5.67 4.44
C TRP A 114 -5.29 6.58 4.52
N ILE A 115 -5.85 6.80 5.72
CA ILE A 115 -6.99 7.70 5.93
C ILE A 115 -6.64 9.12 5.45
N MET A 116 -5.49 9.65 5.86
CA MET A 116 -5.04 10.99 5.43
C MET A 116 -4.92 11.11 3.92
N GLN A 117 -4.40 10.08 3.22
CA GLN A 117 -4.34 10.07 1.76
C GLN A 117 -5.74 10.09 1.12
N GLN A 118 -6.71 9.34 1.67
CA GLN A 118 -8.08 9.37 1.16
C GLN A 118 -8.72 10.76 1.30
N HIS A 119 -8.41 11.51 2.36
CA HIS A 119 -8.91 12.88 2.53
C HIS A 119 -8.34 13.83 1.48
N VAL A 120 -7.04 13.74 1.19
CA VAL A 120 -6.39 14.58 0.16
C VAL A 120 -6.96 14.28 -1.23
N LEU A 121 -7.14 13.01 -1.60
CA LEU A 121 -7.73 12.61 -2.88
C LEU A 121 -9.19 13.06 -3.05
N ARG A 122 -9.96 13.20 -1.97
CA ARG A 122 -11.35 13.65 -2.00
C ARG A 122 -11.49 15.17 -2.03
N GLN A 123 -10.47 15.92 -1.61
CA GLN A 123 -10.49 17.38 -1.60
C GLN A 123 -10.07 18.00 -2.95
N ASP A 124 -9.55 17.21 -3.89
CA ASP A 124 -9.03 17.72 -5.17
C ASP A 124 -9.51 16.92 -6.40
N PRO A 125 -10.82 16.98 -6.75
CA PRO A 125 -11.37 16.32 -7.94
C PRO A 125 -10.97 16.99 -9.27
N GLY A 126 -10.25 18.12 -9.25
CA GLY A 126 -9.99 18.97 -10.43
C GLY A 126 -8.71 18.67 -11.23
N ALA A 127 -7.83 17.77 -10.77
CA ALA A 127 -6.54 17.53 -11.43
C ALA A 127 -6.54 16.41 -12.49
N MET A 128 -7.68 16.13 -13.14
CA MET A 128 -7.78 15.11 -14.21
C MET A 128 -8.53 15.59 -15.47
N GLY A 129 -7.96 16.59 -16.18
CA GLY A 129 -8.13 16.91 -17.62
C GLY A 129 -9.49 17.54 -18.05
N PRO A 130 -9.56 18.36 -19.13
CA PRO A 130 -8.98 18.00 -20.44
C PRO A 130 -8.44 19.20 -21.28
N GLU A 131 -7.18 19.17 -21.71
CA GLU A 131 -6.76 19.95 -22.90
C GLU A 131 -6.77 19.05 -24.14
N ARG A 132 -7.98 18.83 -24.66
CA ARG A 132 -8.19 18.51 -26.07
C ARG A 132 -9.13 19.56 -26.67
N HIS A 133 -8.61 20.76 -26.88
CA HIS A 133 -9.19 21.71 -27.83
C HIS A 133 -8.37 21.65 -29.13
N ALA A 134 -8.58 20.57 -29.87
CA ALA A 134 -8.22 20.50 -31.27
C ALA A 134 -9.37 19.84 -32.03
N ARG A 135 -10.40 20.65 -32.36
CA ARG A 135 -10.99 20.81 -33.69
C ARG A 135 -12.46 21.26 -33.64
N GLN A 136 -12.69 22.35 -34.37
CA GLN A 136 -13.85 22.68 -35.23
C GLN A 136 -15.16 23.12 -34.58
N ILE A 137 -15.59 24.33 -34.98
CA ILE A 137 -16.87 24.73 -35.63
C ILE A 137 -16.70 26.23 -35.98
N GLY A 138 -17.01 26.81 -37.14
CA GLY A 138 -17.55 26.42 -38.46
C GLY A 138 -17.08 27.48 -39.48
N ARG A 139 -16.70 27.15 -40.72
CA ARG A 139 -17.55 27.12 -41.93
C ARG A 139 -18.64 28.19 -42.02
N GLU A 140 -18.61 28.89 -43.17
CA GLU A 140 -19.66 29.66 -43.86
C GLU A 140 -19.76 31.16 -43.53
N GLU A 141 -19.13 31.97 -44.40
CA GLU A 141 -19.76 33.07 -45.18
C GLU A 141 -19.00 33.07 -46.53
N GLU A 142 -19.55 32.41 -47.54
CA GLU A 142 -20.24 33.04 -48.69
C GLU A 142 -19.38 34.05 -49.43
N GLY A 143 -18.96 33.68 -50.63
CA GLY A 143 -18.33 34.60 -51.56
C GLY A 143 -19.38 35.40 -52.30
N GLU A 144 -19.12 36.68 -52.55
CA GLU A 144 -19.67 37.36 -53.72
C GLU A 144 -18.73 38.47 -54.21
N LYS A 145 -18.82 38.70 -55.51
CA LYS A 145 -17.95 39.47 -56.44
C LYS A 145 -17.97 40.98 -56.08
N ALA A 146 -17.10 41.85 -56.58
CA ALA A 146 -16.68 42.00 -57.97
C ALA A 146 -15.54 43.02 -58.12
N THR A 147 -14.84 42.85 -59.24
CA THR A 147 -14.29 43.89 -60.11
C THR A 147 -15.24 45.06 -60.35
#